data_AF-A0A9Q0VI21-F1
#
_entry.id   AF-A0A9Q0VI21-F1
#
_cell.length_a   1.000
_cell.length_b   1.000
_cell.length_c   1.000
_cell.angle_alpha   90.00
_cell.angle_beta   90.00
_cell.angle_gamma   90.00
#
_symmetry.space_group_name_H-M   'P 1'
#
loop_
_entity.id
_entity.type
_entity.pdbx_description
1 polymer ?
#
loop_
_entity_poly.entity_id
_entity_poly.type
_entity_poly.pdbx_seq_one_letter_code
_entity_poly.pdbx_strand_id
1 'polypeptide(L)'
;MSLQRETTRLLPVEIIEHLRKGIGSKGQIAHVEVFDSRKPIYVQIPNVLSDNMKCSSKCLGITKLYSHQAESILTFLSGKNVEVATMTSSGKSLCYNVPLLEALSQDLSSRALSLFPTKDDN
;
A
#
# COMPACT_ATOMS: atom_id res chain seq x y z
N MET A 1 -7.82 20.67 43.69
CA MET A 1 -6.77 21.27 42.84
C MET A 1 -6.67 20.44 41.57
N SER A 2 -7.25 20.95 40.48
CA SER A 2 -7.38 20.27 39.21
C SER A 2 -6.06 20.35 38.43
N LEU A 3 -5.32 19.24 38.34
CA LEU A 3 -4.17 19.11 37.45
C LEU A 3 -4.69 18.97 36.00
N GLN A 4 -4.98 20.09 35.35
CA GLN A 4 -5.06 20.10 33.88
C GLN A 4 -3.65 19.83 33.35
N ARG A 5 -3.40 18.59 32.93
CA ARG A 5 -2.21 18.27 32.13
C ARG A 5 -2.44 18.89 30.75
N GLU A 6 -1.86 20.06 30.51
CA GLU A 6 -1.74 20.61 29.17
C GLU A 6 -0.92 19.63 28.31
N THR A 7 -1.58 18.93 27.39
CA THR A 7 -0.88 18.20 26.32
C THR A 7 -0.37 19.21 25.31
N THR A 8 0.89 19.60 25.45
CA THR A 8 1.60 20.39 24.43
C THR A 8 1.58 19.61 23.11
N ARG A 9 1.09 20.23 22.04
CA ARG A 9 1.13 19.63 20.69
C ARG A 9 2.56 19.68 20.18
N LEU A 10 3.17 18.51 20.04
CA LEU A 10 4.49 18.31 19.45
C LEU A 10 4.34 17.75 18.04
N LEU A 11 5.22 18.15 17.12
CA LEU A 11 5.37 17.51 15.82
C LEU A 11 5.91 16.08 15.98
N PRO A 12 5.69 15.15 15.01
CA PRO A 12 6.17 13.78 15.13
C PRO A 12 7.68 13.66 15.43
N VAL A 13 8.50 14.52 14.84
CA VAL A 13 9.95 14.55 15.10
C VAL A 13 10.27 15.03 16.52
N GLU A 14 9.50 15.98 17.04
CA GLU A 14 9.66 16.51 18.40
C GLU A 14 9.20 15.48 19.45
N ILE A 15 8.20 14.65 19.13
CA ILE A 15 7.76 13.53 19.97
C ILE A 15 8.89 12.51 20.13
N ILE A 16 9.58 12.14 19.04
CA ILE A 16 10.71 11.20 19.10
C ILE A 16 11.79 11.72 20.04
N GLU A 17 12.17 12.99 19.91
CA GLU A 17 13.17 13.61 20.77
C GLU A 17 12.70 13.73 22.22
N HIS A 18 11.42 14.03 22.45
CA HIS A 18 10.81 14.05 23.77
C HIS A 18 10.86 12.67 24.44
N LEU A 19 10.56 11.60 23.72
CA LEU A 19 10.61 10.23 24.23
C LEU A 19 12.05 9.82 24.58
N ARG A 20 13.02 10.14 23.72
CA ARG A 20 14.45 9.87 23.95
C ARG A 20 14.97 10.58 25.20
N LYS A 21 14.69 11.88 25.34
CA LYS A 21 15.15 12.70 26.48
C LYS A 21 14.39 12.41 27.77
N GLY A 22 13.11 12.03 27.67
CA GLY A 22 12.26 11.70 28.81
C GLY A 22 12.46 10.26 29.23
N ILE A 23 11.53 9.39 28.83
CA ILE A 23 11.51 7.98 29.23
C ILE A 23 12.73 7.19 28.74
N GLY A 24 13.43 7.62 27.69
CA GLY A 24 14.64 6.97 27.22
C GLY A 24 15.86 7.19 28.11
N SER A 25 15.90 8.28 28.87
CA SER A 25 17.09 8.71 29.63
C SER A 25 17.44 7.81 30.81
N LYS A 26 16.50 6.99 31.32
CA LYS A 26 16.74 6.09 32.46
C LYS A 26 16.89 4.62 32.03
N GLY A 27 17.19 4.37 30.75
CA GLY A 27 17.47 3.03 30.23
C GLY A 27 16.23 2.19 29.86
N GLN A 28 15.04 2.78 29.78
CA GLN A 28 13.82 2.05 29.40
C GLN A 28 13.72 1.75 27.88
N ILE A 29 14.61 2.34 27.07
CA ILE A 29 14.71 2.03 25.64
C ILE A 29 15.89 1.07 25.44
N ALA A 30 15.58 -0.19 25.16
CA ALA A 30 16.59 -1.23 24.95
C ALA A 30 17.22 -1.17 23.55
N HIS A 31 16.47 -0.73 22.53
CA HIS A 31 16.92 -0.68 21.14
C HIS A 31 16.24 0.47 20.39
N VAL A 32 16.99 1.10 19.49
CA VAL A 32 16.48 2.09 18.54
C VAL A 32 17.07 1.77 17.18
N GLU A 33 16.19 1.52 16.21
CA GLU A 33 16.58 1.29 14.83
C GLU A 33 15.93 2.35 13.94
N VAL A 34 16.72 2.87 13.01
CA VAL A 34 16.26 3.83 12.02
C VAL A 34 16.40 3.17 10.66
N PHE A 35 15.29 3.08 9.94
CA PHE A 35 15.27 2.60 8.57
C PHE A 35 15.30 3.77 7.61
N ASP A 36 16.14 3.69 6.58
CA ASP A 36 16.18 4.69 5.53
C ASP A 36 14.90 4.70 4.71
N SER A 37 14.49 5.90 4.29
CA SER A 37 13.41 6.05 3.33
C SER A 37 13.78 5.39 2.00
N ARG A 38 12.84 4.63 1.43
CA ARG A 38 13.02 4.00 0.10
C ARG A 38 12.29 4.82 -0.94
N LYS A 39 13.00 5.26 -1.97
CA LYS A 39 12.37 5.97 -3.09
C LYS A 39 11.48 5.00 -3.88
N PRO A 40 10.28 5.44 -4.28
CA PRO A 40 9.39 4.61 -5.09
C PRO A 40 9.96 4.44 -6.50
N ILE A 41 9.88 3.22 -7.03
CA ILE A 41 10.20 2.93 -8.44
C ILE A 41 8.89 2.84 -9.21
N TYR A 42 8.66 3.81 -10.09
CA TYR A 42 7.48 3.89 -10.94
C TYR A 42 7.77 3.44 -12.37
N VAL A 43 6.78 2.80 -12.98
CA VAL A 43 6.77 2.38 -14.38
C VAL A 43 5.48 2.82 -15.05
N GLN A 44 5.48 2.86 -16.37
CA GLN A 44 4.27 3.17 -17.14
C GLN A 44 3.22 2.06 -17.00
N ILE A 45 1.96 2.42 -17.18
CA ILE A 45 0.87 1.45 -17.22
C ILE A 45 1.13 0.48 -18.40
N PRO A 46 1.12 -0.85 -18.17
CA PRO A 46 1.40 -1.82 -19.22
C PRO A 46 0.49 -1.66 -20.44
N ASN A 47 1.08 -1.68 -21.63
CA ASN A 47 0.33 -1.53 -22.89
C ASN A 47 -0.64 -2.67 -23.15
N VAL A 48 -0.43 -3.84 -22.52
CA VAL A 48 -1.29 -5.02 -22.62
C VAL A 48 -2.69 -4.80 -22.02
N LEU A 49 -2.84 -3.83 -21.11
CA LEU A 49 -4.14 -3.50 -20.56
C LEU A 49 -5.02 -2.85 -21.62
N SER A 50 -6.32 -3.14 -21.56
CA SER A 50 -7.30 -2.50 -22.43
C SER A 50 -7.29 -0.97 -22.31
N ASP A 51 -7.73 -0.27 -23.35
CA ASP A 51 -7.84 1.19 -23.31
C ASP A 51 -8.85 1.67 -22.27
N ASN A 52 -9.90 0.89 -22.03
CA ASN A 52 -10.85 1.13 -20.94
C ASN A 52 -10.12 1.11 -19.58
N MET A 53 -9.31 0.09 -19.31
CA MET A 53 -8.55 0.00 -18.07
C MET A 53 -7.54 1.15 -17.90
N LYS A 54 -6.84 1.53 -18.99
CA LYS A 54 -5.94 2.69 -18.99
C LYS A 54 -6.70 3.99 -18.70
N CYS A 55 -7.86 4.19 -19.31
CA CYS A 55 -8.72 5.35 -19.08
C CYS A 55 -9.24 5.40 -17.64
N SER A 56 -9.79 4.29 -17.13
CA SER A 56 -10.26 4.19 -15.75
C SER A 56 -9.15 4.46 -14.74
N SER A 57 -7.95 3.93 -14.98
CA SER A 57 -6.77 4.21 -14.14
C SER A 57 -6.47 5.72 -14.09
N LYS A 58 -6.46 6.39 -15.25
CA LYS A 58 -6.26 7.85 -15.32
C LYS A 58 -7.36 8.63 -14.60
N CYS A 59 -8.63 8.23 -14.74
CA CYS A 59 -9.75 8.84 -14.03
C CYS A 59 -9.61 8.74 -12.51
N LEU A 60 -8.99 7.67 -12.01
CA LEU A 60 -8.66 7.47 -10.59
C LEU A 60 -7.36 8.19 -10.15
N GLY A 61 -6.75 8.98 -11.03
CA GLY A 61 -5.47 9.67 -10.76
C GLY A 61 -4.23 8.77 -10.86
N ILE A 62 -4.40 7.50 -11.28
CA ILE A 62 -3.30 6.55 -11.46
C ILE A 62 -2.70 6.77 -12.84
N THR A 63 -1.59 7.49 -12.89
CA THR A 63 -0.86 7.80 -14.14
C THR A 63 0.37 6.92 -14.36
N LYS A 64 0.91 6.34 -13.28
CA LYS A 64 2.02 5.38 -13.27
C LYS A 64 1.75 4.32 -12.22
N LEU A 65 2.35 3.15 -12.39
CA LEU A 65 2.29 2.07 -11.42
C LEU A 65 3.61 1.98 -10.66
N TYR A 66 3.57 1.48 -9.44
CA TYR A 66 4.79 0.96 -8.84
C TYR A 66 5.28 -0.26 -9.62
N SER A 67 6.59 -0.44 -9.70
CA SER A 67 7.22 -1.57 -10.42
C SER A 67 6.62 -2.93 -10.05
N HIS A 68 6.45 -3.21 -8.75
CA HIS A 68 5.85 -4.47 -8.27
C HIS A 68 4.39 -4.66 -8.70
N GLN A 69 3.63 -3.57 -8.86
CA GLN A 69 2.24 -3.65 -9.34
C GLN A 69 2.20 -4.07 -10.81
N ALA A 70 3.01 -3.42 -11.65
CA ALA A 70 3.09 -3.75 -13.07
C ALA A 70 3.59 -5.18 -13.29
N GLU A 71 4.60 -5.62 -12.54
CA GLU A 71 5.11 -6.99 -12.58
C GLU A 71 4.05 -8.01 -12.20
N SER A 72 3.30 -7.74 -11.12
CA SER A 72 2.20 -8.61 -10.68
C SER A 72 1.10 -8.73 -11.75
N ILE A 73 0.70 -7.59 -12.34
CA ILE A 73 -0.33 -7.53 -13.39
C ILE A 73 0.11 -8.31 -14.63
N LEU A 74 1.33 -8.07 -15.12
CA LEU A 74 1.87 -8.75 -16.30
C LEU A 74 1.96 -10.27 -16.07
N THR A 75 2.42 -10.67 -14.89
CA THR A 75 2.55 -12.09 -14.54
C THR A 75 1.18 -12.76 -14.47
N PHE A 76 0.19 -12.12 -13.84
CA PHE A 76 -1.17 -12.63 -13.79
C PHE A 76 -1.78 -12.77 -15.20
N LEU A 77 -1.70 -11.73 -16.02
CA LEU A 77 -2.25 -11.74 -17.40
C LEU A 77 -1.55 -12.75 -18.31
N SER A 78 -0.33 -13.19 -17.96
CA SER A 78 0.36 -14.29 -18.63
C SER A 78 -0.14 -15.70 -18.23
N GLY A 79 -1.19 -15.79 -17.41
CA GLY A 79 -1.78 -17.05 -16.96
C GLY A 79 -1.00 -17.73 -15.83
N LYS A 80 -0.16 -16.98 -15.10
CA LYS A 80 0.64 -17.52 -13.99
C LYS A 80 0.04 -17.15 -12.63
N ASN A 81 0.28 -18.00 -11.64
CA ASN A 81 -0.01 -17.70 -10.24
C ASN A 81 0.98 -16.66 -9.71
N VAL A 82 0.49 -15.70 -8.91
CA VAL A 82 1.28 -14.58 -8.38
C VAL A 82 1.11 -14.49 -6.88
N GLU A 83 2.23 -14.39 -6.17
CA GLU A 83 2.28 -14.02 -4.75
C GLU A 83 2.89 -12.62 -4.62
N VAL A 84 2.26 -11.74 -3.83
CA VAL A 84 2.71 -10.35 -3.67
C VAL A 84 3.09 -10.09 -2.22
N ALA A 85 4.37 -10.34 -1.90
CA ALA A 85 4.95 -10.10 -0.58
C ALA A 85 5.48 -8.66 -0.44
N THR A 86 4.58 -7.68 -0.24
CA THR A 86 4.96 -6.27 -0.04
C THR A 86 4.44 -5.71 1.28
N MET A 87 5.08 -4.65 1.76
CA MET A 87 4.75 -3.99 3.03
C MET A 87 3.32 -3.41 3.05
N THR A 88 2.77 -3.14 4.23
CA THR A 88 1.46 -2.46 4.37
C THR A 88 1.47 -1.10 3.67
N SER A 89 0.34 -0.70 3.08
CA SER A 89 0.20 0.54 2.30
C SER A 89 0.98 0.61 0.97
N SER A 90 1.54 -0.50 0.48
CA SER A 90 2.24 -0.57 -0.82
C SER A 90 1.32 -0.58 -2.06
N GLY A 91 0.01 -0.56 -1.86
CA GLY A 91 -0.97 -0.66 -2.96
C GLY A 91 -1.16 -2.07 -3.51
N LYS A 92 -1.05 -3.12 -2.68
CA LYS A 92 -1.32 -4.53 -3.07
C LYS A 92 -2.69 -4.73 -3.71
N SER A 93 -3.70 -3.97 -3.29
CA SER A 93 -5.05 -4.07 -3.84
C SER A 93 -5.08 -3.85 -5.34
N LEU A 94 -4.25 -2.96 -5.86
CA LEU A 94 -4.14 -2.73 -7.30
C LEU A 94 -3.53 -3.94 -8.03
N CYS A 95 -2.61 -4.67 -7.39
CA CYS A 95 -1.96 -5.84 -7.98
C CYS A 95 -2.94 -6.95 -8.35
N TYR A 96 -4.01 -7.15 -7.57
CA TYR A 96 -5.02 -8.18 -7.85
C TYR A 96 -6.30 -7.62 -8.46
N ASN A 97 -6.69 -6.37 -8.17
CA ASN A 97 -7.92 -5.80 -8.74
C ASN A 97 -7.81 -5.47 -10.23
N VAL A 98 -6.70 -4.88 -10.68
CA VAL A 98 -6.53 -4.51 -12.11
C VAL A 98 -6.63 -5.72 -13.03
N PRO A 99 -5.85 -6.80 -12.83
CA PRO A 99 -5.90 -7.90 -13.78
C PRO A 99 -7.17 -8.73 -13.64
N LEU A 100 -7.80 -8.76 -12.46
CA LEU A 100 -9.12 -9.36 -12.24
C LEU A 100 -10.21 -8.61 -13.01
N LEU A 101 -10.27 -7.29 -12.91
CA LEU A 101 -11.25 -6.48 -13.63
C LEU A 101 -11.00 -6.48 -15.13
N GLU A 102 -9.74 -6.50 -15.56
CA GLU A 102 -9.38 -6.67 -16.98
C GLU A 102 -9.95 -7.99 -17.52
N ALA A 103 -9.69 -9.12 -16.83
CA ALA A 103 -10.21 -10.43 -17.23
C ALA A 103 -11.74 -10.47 -17.26
N LEU A 104 -12.41 -9.96 -16.22
CA LEU A 104 -13.88 -9.89 -16.17
C LEU A 104 -14.48 -9.01 -17.26
N SER A 105 -13.76 -7.98 -17.72
CA SER A 105 -14.22 -7.09 -18.79
C SER A 105 -14.13 -7.72 -20.18
N GLN A 106 -13.26 -8.71 -20.37
CA GLN A 106 -13.03 -9.37 -21.66
C GLN A 106 -14.02 -10.50 -21.90
N ASP A 107 -14.55 -11.12 -20.84
CA ASP A 107 -15.53 -12.20 -20.92
C ASP A 107 -16.62 -12.07 -19.84
N LEU A 108 -17.87 -11.87 -20.27
CA LEU A 108 -19.04 -11.74 -19.38
C LEU A 108 -19.39 -13.05 -18.64
N SER A 109 -18.88 -14.19 -19.10
CA SER A 109 -19.04 -15.48 -18.42
C SER A 109 -18.04 -15.70 -17.28
N SER A 110 -16.96 -14.90 -17.25
CA SER A 110 -15.90 -15.03 -16.26
C SER A 110 -16.36 -14.67 -14.85
N ARG A 111 -15.75 -15.31 -13.86
CA ARG A 111 -16.05 -15.15 -12.42
C ARG A 111 -14.74 -15.07 -11.64
N ALA A 112 -14.79 -14.41 -10.50
CA ALA A 112 -13.67 -14.32 -9.58
C ALA A 112 -14.12 -14.57 -8.14
N LEU A 113 -13.24 -15.17 -7.33
CA LEU A 113 -13.42 -15.37 -5.90
C LEU A 113 -12.31 -14.63 -5.15
N SER A 114 -12.70 -13.67 -4.32
CA SER A 114 -11.80 -12.95 -3.44
C SER A 114 -12.04 -13.40 -2.00
N LEU A 115 -10.99 -13.95 -1.36
CA LEU A 115 -11.05 -14.41 0.02
C LEU A 115 -10.29 -13.44 0.92
N PHE A 116 -10.96 -12.98 1.97
CA PHE A 116 -10.39 -12.12 3.00
C PHE A 116 -10.53 -12.80 4.37
N PRO A 117 -9.56 -12.61 5.28
CA PRO A 117 -9.53 -13.32 6.56
C PRO A 117 -10.65 -12.90 7.52
N THR A 118 -11.21 -11.71 7.35
CA THR A 118 -12.25 -11.14 8.19
C THR A 118 -13.39 -10.59 7.33
N LYS A 119 -14.58 -10.49 7.93
CA LYS A 119 -15.66 -9.65 7.40
C LYS A 119 -15.51 -8.25 8.00
N ASP A 120 -15.87 -7.23 7.24
CA ASP A 120 -16.05 -5.89 7.80
C ASP A 120 -17.41 -5.87 8.50
N ASP A 121 -17.41 -5.75 9.83
CA ASP A 121 -18.63 -5.49 10.60
C ASP A 121 -18.96 -4.00 10.43
N ASN A 122 -20.01 -3.71 9.66
CA ASN A 122 -20.53 -2.36 9.43
C ASN A 122 -21.64 -2.04 10.44
#